data_AF-A0A178LVB2-F1
#
_entry.id   AF-A0A178LVB2-F1
#
_cell.length_a   1.000
_cell.length_b   1.000
_cell.length_c   1.000
_cell.angle_alpha   90.00
_cell.angle_beta   90.00
_cell.angle_gamma   90.00
#
_symmetry.space_group_name_H-M   'P 1'
#
loop_
_entity.id
_entity.type
_entity.pdbx_description
1 polymer ?
#
loop_
_entity_poly.entity_id
_entity_poly.type
_entity_poly.pdbx_seq_one_letter_code
_entity_poly.pdbx_strand_id
1 'polypeptide(L)' 'MATDDTDEMIAQRRALLRTALQRIVLLRETGPKSAAWHRARVKTMWRLQQQLADDAAASQHAEQTHDRS' A
#
# COMPACT_ATOMS: atom_id res chain seq x y z
N MET A 1 -11.87 9.26 23.31
CA MET A 1 -11.38 7.90 22.99
C MET A 1 -11.40 7.58 21.48
N ALA A 2 -11.67 8.53 20.56
CA ALA A 2 -11.76 8.25 19.12
C ALA A 2 -10.42 8.35 18.34
N THR A 3 -9.37 8.89 18.96
CA THR A 3 -8.05 9.04 18.33
C THR A 3 -7.27 7.71 18.29
N ASP A 4 -7.56 6.81 19.24
CA ASP A 4 -6.89 5.51 19.38
C ASP A 4 -7.21 4.57 18.21
N ASP A 5 -8.50 4.53 17.80
CA ASP A 5 -8.97 3.75 16.65
C ASP A 5 -8.33 4.22 15.32
N THR A 6 -8.09 5.53 15.19
CA THR A 6 -7.51 6.12 13.97
C THR A 6 -6.01 5.80 13.86
N ASP A 7 -5.28 5.87 14.99
CA ASP A 7 -3.87 5.52 15.04
C ASP A 7 -3.65 4.01 14.80
N GLU A 8 -4.51 3.14 15.35
CA GLU A 8 -4.46 1.70 15.05
C GLU A 8 -4.69 1.43 13.56
N MET A 9 -5.67 2.10 12.94
CA MET A 9 -5.96 1.94 11.51
C MET A 9 -4.77 2.36 10.64
N ILE A 10 -4.11 3.48 10.98
CA ILE A 10 -2.91 3.97 10.29
C ILE A 10 -1.74 2.99 10.48
N ALA A 11 -1.55 2.44 11.68
CA ALA A 11 -0.50 1.47 11.97
C ALA A 11 -0.71 0.15 11.19
N GLN A 12 -1.94 -0.35 11.16
CA GLN A 12 -2.31 -1.57 10.43
C GLN A 12 -2.13 -1.39 8.92
N ARG A 13 -2.48 -0.22 8.39
CA ARG A 13 -2.23 0.16 7.00
C ARG A 13 -0.74 0.23 6.66
N ARG A 14 0.09 0.81 7.53
CA ARG A 14 1.56 0.85 7.36
C ARG A 14 2.17 -0.55 7.38
N ALA A 15 1.64 -1.45 8.21
CA ALA A 15 2.10 -2.85 8.26
C ALA A 15 1.83 -3.57 6.93
N LEU A 16 0.63 -3.42 6.36
CA LEU A 16 0.27 -4.00 5.06
C LEU A 16 1.17 -3.50 3.93
N LEU A 17 1.44 -2.19 3.88
CA LEU A 17 2.33 -1.59 2.89
C LEU A 17 3.77 -2.09 3.03
N ARG A 18 4.28 -2.23 4.27
CA ARG A 18 5.62 -2.81 4.52
C ARG A 18 5.71 -4.25 4.06
N THR A 19 4.72 -5.09 4.35
CA THR A 19 4.70 -6.49 3.90
C THR A 19 4.65 -6.58 2.37
N ALA A 20 3.89 -5.70 1.71
CA ALA A 20 3.82 -5.66 0.27
C ALA A 20 5.14 -5.23 -0.38
N LEU A 21 5.83 -4.23 0.20
CA LEU A 21 7.18 -3.83 -0.21
C LEU A 21 8.20 -4.97 -0.01
N GLN A 22 8.18 -5.64 1.14
CA GLN A 22 9.05 -6.79 1.41
C GLN A 22 8.85 -7.90 0.37
N ARG A 23 7.60 -8.19 -0.03
CA ARG A 23 7.32 -9.15 -1.11
C ARG A 23 7.91 -8.71 -2.46
N ILE A 24 7.85 -7.42 -2.81
CA ILE A 24 8.50 -6.91 -4.04
C ILE A 24 10.01 -7.08 -3.97
N VAL A 25 10.62 -6.76 -2.82
CA VAL A 25 12.09 -6.87 -2.63
C VAL A 25 12.51 -8.33 -2.71
N LEU A 26 11.77 -9.25 -2.07
CA LEU A 26 12.02 -10.68 -2.16
C LEU A 26 11.93 -11.17 -3.61
N LEU A 27 10.91 -10.74 -4.35
CA LEU A 27 10.79 -11.04 -5.78
C LEU A 27 11.97 -10.47 -6.61
N ARG A 28 12.63 -9.40 -6.15
CA ARG A 28 13.79 -8.81 -6.84
C ARG A 28 15.06 -9.63 -6.60
N GLU A 29 15.23 -10.20 -5.42
CA GLU A 29 16.43 -10.97 -5.05
C GLU A 29 16.36 -12.44 -5.49
N THR A 30 15.17 -13.05 -5.50
CA THR A 30 15.00 -14.48 -5.86
C THR A 30 14.54 -14.71 -7.30
N GLY A 31 14.60 -13.69 -8.16
CA GLY A 31 14.02 -13.74 -9.50
C GLY A 31 14.91 -14.32 -10.58
N PRO A 32 14.53 -15.39 -11.31
CA PRO A 32 15.22 -15.76 -12.55
C PRO A 32 15.07 -14.63 -13.58
N LYS A 33 16.09 -14.41 -14.43
CA LYS A 33 16.18 -13.37 -15.48
C LYS A 33 15.21 -13.63 -16.66
N SER A 34 14.00 -14.08 -16.35
CA SER A 34 12.94 -14.47 -17.26
C SER A 34 11.97 -13.32 -17.49
N ALA A 35 11.51 -13.18 -18.74
CA ALA A 35 10.51 -12.18 -19.12
C ALA A 35 9.16 -12.36 -18.41
N ALA A 36 8.80 -13.60 -18.03
CA ALA A 36 7.59 -13.86 -17.24
C ALA A 36 7.70 -13.25 -15.83
N TRP A 37 8.89 -13.35 -15.24
CA TRP A 37 9.19 -12.77 -13.93
C TRP A 37 9.16 -11.24 -13.96
N HIS A 38 9.75 -10.65 -15.00
CA HIS A 38 9.71 -9.20 -15.20
C HIS A 38 8.26 -8.69 -15.31
N ARG A 39 7.40 -9.38 -16.08
CA ARG A 39 5.98 -9.03 -16.20
C ARG A 39 5.22 -9.16 -14.88
N ALA A 40 5.46 -10.24 -14.12
CA ALA A 40 4.87 -10.41 -12.80
C ALA A 40 5.29 -9.30 -11.83
N ARG A 41 6.58 -8.92 -11.85
CA ARG A 41 7.12 -7.80 -11.04
C ARG A 41 6.46 -6.47 -11.40
N VAL A 42 6.42 -6.12 -12.68
CA VAL A 42 5.82 -4.85 -13.14
C VAL A 42 4.35 -4.79 -12.79
N LYS A 43 3.60 -5.89 -12.98
CA LYS A 43 2.18 -5.98 -12.60
C LYS A 43 1.96 -5.77 -11.10
N THR A 44 2.79 -6.37 -10.25
CA THR A 44 2.70 -6.22 -8.79
C THR A 44 3.04 -4.80 -8.35
N MET A 45 4.10 -4.21 -8.92
CA MET A 45 4.51 -2.83 -8.61
C MET A 45 3.42 -1.84 -9.01
N TRP A 46 2.83 -2.00 -10.20
CA TRP A 46 1.71 -1.20 -10.67
C TRP A 46 0.48 -1.31 -9.76
N ARG A 47 0.13 -2.53 -9.32
CA ARG A 47 -0.99 -2.75 -8.40
C ARG A 47 -0.78 -2.04 -7.06
N LEU A 48 0.45 -2.04 -6.56
CA LEU A 48 0.81 -1.35 -5.32
C LEU A 48 0.78 0.17 -5.46
N GLN A 49 1.18 0.71 -6.61
CA GLN A 49 1.03 2.14 -6.88
C GLN A 49 -0.45 2.55 -6.94
N GLN A 50 -1.30 1.75 -7.58
CA GLN A 50 -2.75 1.99 -7.60
C GLN A 50 -3.33 1.94 -6.20
N GLN A 51 -3.00 0.91 -5.42
CA GLN A 51 -3.45 0.83 -4.03
C GLN A 51 -3.00 2.06 -3.25
N LEU A 52 -1.74 2.48 -3.32
CA LEU A 52 -1.29 3.70 -2.63
C LEU A 52 -2.04 4.97 -3.05
N ALA A 53 -2.42 5.08 -4.33
CA ALA A 53 -3.16 6.23 -4.86
C ALA A 53 -4.62 6.25 -4.37
N ASP A 54 -5.32 5.12 -4.48
CA ASP A 54 -6.72 4.97 -4.03
C ASP A 54 -6.84 5.25 -2.52
N ASP A 55 -5.85 4.79 -1.80
CA ASP A 55 -5.79 4.75 -0.35
C ASP A 55 -5.30 6.12 0.19
N ALA A 56 -4.59 6.92 -0.63
CA ALA A 56 -4.36 8.35 -0.40
C ALA A 56 -5.62 9.18 -0.69
N ALA A 57 -6.38 8.86 -1.74
CA ALA A 57 -7.66 9.52 -2.04
C ALA A 57 -8.71 9.24 -0.94
N ALA A 58 -8.73 8.03 -0.38
CA ALA A 58 -9.59 7.67 0.74
C ALA A 58 -9.27 8.45 2.02
N SER A 59 -7.99 8.68 2.33
CA SER A 59 -7.59 9.50 3.50
C SER A 59 -7.99 10.97 3.34
N GLN A 60 -7.92 11.53 2.13
CA GLN A 60 -8.34 12.92 1.87
C GLN A 60 -9.85 13.14 2.04
N HIS A 61 -10.67 12.15 1.70
CA HIS A 61 -12.12 12.20 1.91
C HIS A 61 -12.50 12.11 3.40
N ALA A 62 -11.76 11.32 4.19
CA ALA A 62 -11.96 11.21 5.63
C ALA A 62 -11.59 12.51 6.37
N GLU A 63 -10.52 13.20 5.96
CA GLU A 63 -10.14 14.50 6.53
C GLU A 63 -11.13 15.63 6.15
N GLN A 64 -11.63 15.66 4.91
CA GLN A 64 -12.60 16.67 4.48
C GLN A 64 -14.00 16.52 5.11
N THR A 65 -14.38 15.32 5.53
CA THR A 65 -15.67 15.08 6.20
C THR A 65 -15.60 15.40 7.69
N HIS A 66 -14.42 15.30 8.31
CA HIS A 66 -14.20 15.63 9.72
C HIS A 66 -14.11 17.15 9.96
N ASP A 67 -13.56 17.93 9.02
CA ASP A 67 -13.46 19.41 9.12
C ASP A 67 -14.82 20.12 8.96
N ARG A 68 -15.81 19.46 8.33
CA ARG A 68 -17.12 20.06 8.01
C ARG A 68 -18.22 19.80 9.07
N SER A 69 -17.92 19.13 10.18
CA SER A 69 -18.90 18.79 11.24
C SER A 69 -18.73 19.64 12.50
#